data_AF-A0A847WPB8-F1
#
_entry.id   AF-A0A847WPB8-F1
#
_cell.length_a   1.000
_cell.length_b   1.000
_cell.length_c   1.000
_cell.angle_alpha   90.00
_cell.angle_beta   90.00
_cell.angle_gamma   90.00
#
_symmetry.space_group_name_H-M   'P 1'
#
loop_
_entity.id
_entity.type
_entity.pdbx_description
1 polymer ?
#
loop_
_entity_poly.entity_id
_entity_poly.type
_entity_poly.pdbx_seq_one_letter_code
_entity_poly.pdbx_strand_id
1 'polypeptide(L)'
;MAKTLAEIKSALDDQIGKRLKLIANGGRRKTVERHGVLAETYPSVFIVALDQDENAFERVSYSYADILTETVELNFIEEKKAVPANEQ
;
A
#
# COMPACT_ATOMS: atom_id res chain seq x y z
N MET A 1 -18.16 -9.59 -7.10
CA MET A 1 -17.22 -9.95 -8.18
C MET A 1 -15.88 -10.25 -7.53
N ALA A 2 -15.23 -11.35 -7.90
CA ALA A 2 -13.89 -11.66 -7.40
C ALA A 2 -12.89 -10.69 -8.05
N LYS A 3 -12.05 -10.02 -7.25
CA LYS A 3 -10.96 -9.20 -7.79
C LYS A 3 -9.91 -10.12 -8.39
N THR A 4 -9.50 -9.85 -9.62
CA THR A 4 -8.35 -10.53 -10.24
C THR A 4 -7.04 -9.87 -9.80
N LEU A 5 -5.92 -10.60 -9.91
CA LEU A 5 -4.59 -10.04 -9.64
C LEU A 5 -4.28 -8.84 -10.56
N ALA A 6 -4.79 -8.86 -11.80
CA ALA A 6 -4.63 -7.77 -12.75
C ALA A 6 -5.36 -6.49 -12.32
N GLU A 7 -6.59 -6.61 -11.80
CA GLU A 7 -7.33 -5.47 -11.26
C GLU A 7 -6.65 -4.90 -10.00
N ILE A 8 -6.15 -5.76 -9.12
CA ILE A 8 -5.38 -5.32 -7.93
C ILE A 8 -4.13 -4.56 -8.37
N LYS A 9 -3.38 -5.10 -9.34
CA LYS A 9 -2.21 -4.42 -9.89
C LYS A 9 -2.56 -3.04 -10.46
N SER A 10 -3.57 -2.97 -11.33
CA SER A 10 -3.98 -1.71 -11.95
C SER A 10 -4.38 -0.67 -10.90
N ALA A 11 -5.13 -1.09 -9.87
CA ALA A 11 -5.52 -0.20 -8.78
C ALA A 11 -4.31 0.31 -7.98
N LEU A 12 -3.23 -0.46 -7.86
CA LEU A 12 -2.01 -0.02 -7.20
C LEU A 12 -1.15 0.88 -8.09
N ASP A 13 -1.11 0.62 -9.40
CA ASP A 13 -0.40 1.48 -10.35
C ASP A 13 -0.89 2.95 -10.24
N ASP A 14 -2.20 3.16 -10.03
CA ASP A 14 -2.82 4.49 -9.83
C ASP A 14 -2.53 5.15 -8.47
N GLN A 15 -1.86 4.42 -7.56
CA GLN A 15 -1.57 4.89 -6.20
C GLN A 15 -0.07 5.01 -5.91
N ILE A 16 0.79 4.81 -6.91
CA ILE A 16 2.24 5.01 -6.78
C ILE A 16 2.53 6.44 -6.29
N GLY A 17 3.44 6.55 -5.34
CA GLY A 17 3.83 7.80 -4.69
C GLY A 17 2.91 8.24 -3.55
N LYS A 18 1.80 7.54 -3.29
CA LYS A 18 0.88 7.90 -2.20
C LYS A 18 1.24 7.24 -0.89
N ARG A 19 1.01 7.96 0.21
CA ARG A 19 1.14 7.43 1.56
C ARG A 19 0.07 6.39 1.86
N LEU A 20 0.46 5.38 2.63
CA LEU A 20 -0.42 4.31 3.05
C LEU A 20 -0.03 3.78 4.43
N LYS A 21 -1.01 3.17 5.08
CA LYS A 21 -0.81 2.25 6.19
C LYS A 21 -0.89 0.82 5.66
N LEU A 22 0.15 0.05 5.94
CA LEU A 22 0.28 -1.37 5.59
C LEU A 22 0.04 -2.22 6.82
N ILE A 23 -0.82 -3.23 6.69
CA ILE A 23 -1.09 -4.21 7.73
C ILE A 23 -0.77 -5.59 7.16
N ALA A 24 0.15 -6.33 7.79
CA ALA A 24 0.55 -7.67 7.35
C ALA A 24 0.29 -8.72 8.44
N ASN A 25 -0.43 -9.78 8.09
CA ASN A 25 -0.83 -10.87 8.97
C ASN A 25 0.21 -11.99 8.94
N GLY A 26 1.25 -11.85 9.77
CA GLY A 26 2.35 -12.82 9.93
C GLY A 26 1.98 -13.98 10.86
N GLY A 27 1.07 -14.86 10.43
CA GLY A 27 0.80 -16.14 11.08
C GLY A 27 0.08 -16.06 12.44
N ARG A 28 0.33 -17.03 13.34
CA ARG A 28 -0.55 -17.45 14.46
C ARG A 28 -0.98 -16.40 15.48
N ARG A 29 -0.52 -15.15 15.43
CA ARG A 29 -1.00 -14.03 16.27
C ARG A 29 -0.30 -12.69 16.01
N LYS A 30 0.46 -12.56 14.92
CA LYS A 30 1.35 -11.42 14.72
C LYS A 30 0.86 -10.57 13.56
N THR A 31 0.09 -9.54 13.87
CA THR A 31 -0.23 -8.47 12.91
C THR A 31 0.83 -7.39 13.04
N VAL A 32 1.40 -6.99 11.91
CA VAL A 32 2.40 -5.93 11.84
C VAL A 32 1.77 -4.76 11.11
N GLU A 33 1.76 -3.59 11.75
CA GLU A 33 1.27 -2.35 11.18
C GLU A 33 2.45 -1.41 10.92
N ARG A 34 2.52 -0.82 9.72
CA ARG A 34 3.60 0.08 9.31
C ARG A 34 3.07 1.20 8.42
N HIS A 35 3.77 2.33 8.42
CA HIS A 35 3.50 3.45 7.52
C HIS A 35 4.58 3.54 6.45
N GLY A 36 4.17 4.03 5.29
CA GLY A 36 5.08 4.20 4.17
C GLY A 36 4.41 4.78 2.94
N VAL A 37 5.13 4.71 1.83
CA VAL A 37 4.69 5.17 0.51
C VAL A 37 4.73 3.99 -0.45
N LEU A 38 3.69 3.82 -1.27
CA LEU A 38 3.76 2.87 -2.38
C LEU A 38 4.80 3.38 -3.38
N ALA A 39 5.96 2.73 -3.43
CA ALA A 39 7.10 3.22 -4.20
C ALA A 39 7.03 2.77 -5.65
N GLU A 40 6.82 1.47 -5.87
CA GLU A 40 6.94 0.85 -7.19
C GLU A 40 6.00 -0.34 -7.32
N THR A 41 5.58 -0.67 -8.54
CA THR A 41 4.83 -1.87 -8.89
C THR A 41 5.56 -2.63 -9.99
N TYR A 42 5.52 -3.96 -9.90
CA TYR A 42 6.14 -4.90 -10.84
C TYR A 42 5.09 -5.94 -11.28
N PRO A 43 5.36 -6.78 -12.29
CA PRO A 43 4.37 -7.74 -12.77
C PRO A 43 3.75 -8.66 -11.72
N SER A 44 4.50 -9.01 -10.66
CA SER A 44 4.04 -9.96 -9.63
C SER A 44 4.03 -9.41 -8.20
N VAL A 45 4.69 -8.28 -7.96
CA VAL A 45 4.91 -7.70 -6.62
C VAL A 45 4.83 -6.19 -6.67
N PHE A 46 4.63 -5.57 -5.52
CA PHE A 46 4.76 -4.13 -5.31
C PHE A 46 5.70 -3.85 -4.15
N ILE A 47 6.27 -2.64 -4.14
CA ILE A 47 7.27 -2.18 -3.17
C ILE A 47 6.69 -1.03 -2.36
N VAL A 48 6.78 -1.13 -1.03
CA VAL A 48 6.47 -0.03 -0.11
C VAL A 48 7.76 0.44 0.53
N ALA A 49 8.05 1.74 0.39
CA ALA A 49 9.11 2.40 1.14
C ALA A 49 8.55 2.77 2.52
N LEU A 50 9.16 2.25 3.58
CA LEU A 50 8.71 2.42 4.96
C LEU A 50 9.33 3.65 5.60
N ASP A 51 8.61 4.26 6.54
CA ASP A 51 9.14 5.37 7.34
C ASP A 51 10.25 4.84 8.27
N GLN A 52 11.48 5.35 8.11
CA GLN A 52 12.68 4.83 8.82
C GLN A 52 12.69 5.12 10.32
N ASP A 53 11.98 6.18 10.77
CA ASP A 53 11.82 6.49 12.19
C ASP A 53 11.09 5.38 12.96
N GLU A 54 10.27 4.56 12.29
CA GLU A 54 9.47 3.49 12.91
C GLU A 54 9.95 2.08 12.55
N ASN A 55 10.86 1.91 11.59
CA ASN A 55 11.21 0.59 11.04
C ASN A 55 12.70 0.41 10.72
N ALA A 56 13.26 -0.75 11.10
CA ALA A 56 14.66 -1.13 10.83
C ALA A 56 14.97 -1.46 9.34
N PHE A 57 13.96 -1.47 8.47
CA PHE A 57 14.09 -1.80 7.05
C PHE A 57 13.46 -0.69 6.20
N GLU A 58 14.17 -0.23 5.18
CA GLU A 58 13.72 0.89 4.34
C GLU A 58 12.62 0.52 3.35
N ARG A 59 12.58 -0.74 2.88
CA ARG A 59 11.65 -1.20 1.84
C ARG A 59 11.16 -2.61 2.12
N VAL A 60 9.90 -2.86 1.80
CA VAL A 60 9.30 -4.19 1.81
C VAL A 60 8.59 -4.47 0.49
N SER A 61 8.53 -5.74 0.11
CA SER A 61 7.80 -6.20 -1.07
C SER A 61 6.73 -7.22 -0.69
N TYR A 62 5.60 -7.14 -1.38
CA TYR A 62 4.49 -8.08 -1.25
C TYR A 62 3.91 -8.39 -2.62
N SER A 63 3.24 -9.53 -2.75
CA SER A 63 2.58 -9.93 -3.99
C SER A 63 1.14 -9.45 -4.06
N TYR A 64 0.57 -9.38 -5.25
CA TYR A 64 -0.87 -9.10 -5.40
C TYR A 64 -1.75 -10.21 -4.82
N ALA A 65 -1.22 -11.44 -4.73
CA ALA A 65 -1.88 -12.56 -4.09
C ALA A 65 -2.01 -12.35 -2.57
N ASP A 66 -1.09 -11.61 -1.95
CA ASP A 66 -1.17 -11.29 -0.53
C ASP A 66 -2.35 -10.36 -0.21
N ILE A 67 -2.66 -9.42 -1.12
CA ILE A 67 -3.86 -8.58 -1.02
C ILE A 67 -5.11 -9.41 -1.29
N LEU A 68 -5.06 -10.29 -2.30
CA LEU A 68 -6.19 -11.14 -2.64
C LEU A 68 -6.57 -12.13 -1.53
N THR A 69 -5.57 -12.62 -0.79
CA THR A 69 -5.74 -13.58 0.32
C THR A 69 -5.82 -12.91 1.69
N GLU A 70 -5.91 -11.58 1.74
CA GLU A 70 -6.06 -10.78 2.97
C GLU A 70 -4.90 -10.99 3.97
N THR A 71 -3.75 -11.48 3.50
CA THR A 71 -2.51 -11.54 4.30
C THR A 71 -1.86 -10.17 4.39
N VAL A 72 -2.17 -9.27 3.44
CA VAL A 72 -1.74 -7.87 3.42
C VAL A 72 -2.91 -6.95 3.10
N GLU A 73 -3.08 -5.92 3.91
CA GLU A 73 -4.06 -4.86 3.68
C GLU A 73 -3.34 -3.51 3.53
N LEU A 74 -3.78 -2.73 2.54
CA LEU A 74 -3.25 -1.40 2.25
C LEU A 74 -4.36 -0.37 2.41
N ASN A 75 -4.13 0.61 3.28
CA ASN A 75 -5.03 1.73 3.50
C ASN A 75 -4.34 3.01 3.05
N PHE A 76 -4.69 3.49 1.86
CA PHE A 76 -4.15 4.74 1.32
C PHE A 76 -4.69 5.93 2.10
N ILE A 77 -3.79 6.82 2.50
CA ILE A 77 -4.12 8.04 3.21
C ILE A 77 -4.35 9.09 2.13
N GLU A 78 -5.62 9.40 1.84
CA GLU A 78 -5.94 10.50 0.93
C GLU A 78 -5.48 11.82 1.55
N GLU A 79 -4.41 12.40 1.01
CA GLU A 79 -4.21 13.83 1.13
C GLU A 79 -5.40 14.48 0.41
N LYS A 80 -6.37 14.94 1.20
CA LYS A 80 -7.34 15.92 0.72
C LYS A 80 -6.52 17.04 0.11
N LYS A 81 -6.39 17.06 -1.22
CA LYS A 81 -5.96 18.24 -1.96
C LYS A 81 -6.88 19.34 -1.45
N ALA A 82 -6.33 20.28 -0.69
CA ALA A 82 -7.02 21.51 -0.38
C ALA A 82 -7.44 22.08 -1.73
N VAL A 83 -8.71 21.97 -2.05
CA VAL A 83 -9.32 22.67 -3.18
C VAL A 83 -9.02 24.14 -2.93
N PRO A 84 -8.23 24.83 -3.78
CA PRO A 84 -8.11 26.27 -3.66
C PRO A 84 -9.49 26.82 -4.00
N ALA A 85 -10.23 27.23 -2.97
CA ALA A 85 -11.44 28.02 -3.13
C ALA A 85 -10.99 29.37 -3.69
N ASN A 86 -11.07 29.54 -5.01
CA ASN A 86 -10.96 30.87 -5.60
C ASN A 86 -11.88 30.99 -6.82
N GLU A 87 -13.03 31.63 -6.60
CA GLU A 87 -13.66 32.49 -7.60
C GLU A 87 -14.45 33.58 -6.86
N GLN A 88 -13.87 34.78 -6.79
CA GLN A 88 -14.53 36.08 -6.69
C GLN A 88 -13.88 36.98 -7.74
#